data_AF-A0A5C1ANJ3-F1
#
_entry.id   AF-A0A5C1ANJ3-F1
#
_cell.length_a   1.000
_cell.length_b   1.000
_cell.length_c   1.000
_cell.angle_alpha   90.00
_cell.angle_beta   90.00
_cell.angle_gamma   90.00
#
_symmetry.space_group_name_H-M   'P 1'
#
loop_
_entity.id
_entity.type
_entity.pdbx_description
1 polymer ?
#
loop_
_entity_poly.entity_id
_entity_poly.type
_entity_poly.pdbx_seq_one_letter_code
_entity_poly.pdbx_strand_id
1 'polypeptide(L)'
;MTEARYYYDDPLAAAWMVKHFGMKFLIDETESEQAETLFDESDVQWAREALGVHEFSIHPDSLHLLDIQEGDFVVGPNNKGGLEYVAGMKPSARCRIIQRDGKPFHWPKLED
;
A
#
# COMPACT_ATOMS: atom_id res chain seq x y z
N MET A 1 -11.47 -7.96 -17.85
CA MET A 1 -11.17 -6.57 -17.43
C MET A 1 -10.06 -6.73 -16.42
N THR A 2 -8.85 -6.24 -16.72
CA THR A 2 -7.71 -6.36 -15.81
C THR A 2 -8.04 -5.60 -14.52
N GLU A 3 -8.13 -6.32 -13.40
CA GLU A 3 -8.25 -5.70 -12.08
C GLU A 3 -6.98 -4.87 -11.84
N ALA A 4 -7.15 -3.62 -11.38
CA ALA A 4 -6.04 -2.74 -11.08
C ALA A 4 -5.15 -3.40 -10.02
N ARG A 5 -3.94 -3.82 -10.41
CA ARG A 5 -2.95 -4.42 -9.52
C ARG A 5 -2.05 -3.34 -8.96
N TYR A 6 -1.92 -3.31 -7.64
CA TYR A 6 -1.07 -2.37 -6.95
C TYR A 6 0.14 -3.09 -6.37
N TYR A 7 1.29 -2.43 -6.36
CA TYR A 7 2.52 -3.02 -5.84
C TYR A 7 3.46 -1.97 -5.23
N TYR A 8 4.38 -2.44 -4.39
CA TYR A 8 5.54 -1.67 -3.94
C TYR A 8 6.82 -2.21 -4.57
N ASP A 9 7.67 -1.31 -5.05
CA ASP A 9 9.04 -1.58 -5.46
C ASP A 9 10.05 -1.30 -4.33
N ASP A 10 9.65 -0.48 -3.36
CA ASP A 10 10.44 -0.18 -2.16
C ASP A 10 10.07 -1.13 -1.01
N PRO A 11 10.97 -2.05 -0.60
CA PRO A 11 10.75 -2.93 0.54
C PRO A 11 10.52 -2.18 1.84
N LEU A 12 11.14 -1.01 2.05
CA LEU A 12 10.97 -0.25 3.28
C LEU A 12 9.55 0.34 3.37
N ALA A 13 9.02 0.83 2.24
CA ALA A 13 7.64 1.27 2.16
C ALA A 13 6.67 0.11 2.40
N ALA A 14 6.92 -1.06 1.80
CA ALA A 14 6.10 -2.25 2.04
C ALA A 14 6.11 -2.66 3.53
N ALA A 15 7.28 -2.79 4.13
CA ALA A 15 7.46 -3.13 5.55
C ALA A 15 6.72 -2.14 6.47
N TRP A 16 6.83 -0.84 6.19
CA TRP A 16 6.13 0.20 6.92
C TRP A 16 4.60 0.00 6.87
N MET A 17 4.08 -0.30 5.68
CA MET A 17 2.65 -0.48 5.46
C MET A 17 2.11 -1.73 6.16
N VAL A 18 2.89 -2.82 6.22
CA VAL A 18 2.56 -3.99 7.05
C VAL A 18 2.50 -3.59 8.52
N LYS A 19 3.59 -2.99 9.03
CA LYS A 19 3.76 -2.71 10.45
C LYS A 19 2.71 -1.76 11.01
N HIS A 20 2.32 -0.74 10.23
CA HIS A 20 1.46 0.33 10.73
C HIS A 20 0.00 0.21 10.31
N PHE A 21 -0.28 -0.46 9.19
CA PHE A 21 -1.63 -0.57 8.62
C PHE A 21 -2.08 -2.01 8.38
N GLY A 22 -1.24 -3.02 8.65
CA GLY A 22 -1.58 -4.43 8.47
C GLY A 22 -1.74 -4.84 7.00
N MET A 23 -1.03 -4.17 6.09
CA MET A 23 -1.08 -4.48 4.66
C MET A 23 -0.48 -5.86 4.38
N LYS A 24 -1.15 -6.64 3.53
CA LYS A 24 -0.73 -7.96 3.07
C LYS A 24 -0.23 -7.90 1.63
N PHE A 25 0.80 -8.69 1.32
CA PHE A 25 1.40 -8.77 -0.01
C PHE A 25 1.38 -10.19 -0.56
N LEU A 26 1.38 -10.31 -1.88
CA LEU A 26 1.58 -11.53 -2.65
C LEU A 26 3.05 -11.59 -3.07
N ILE A 27 3.74 -12.66 -2.70
CA ILE A 27 5.10 -12.97 -3.17
C ILE A 27 4.97 -14.11 -4.19
N ASP A 28 4.96 -13.74 -5.48
CA ASP A 28 4.94 -14.63 -6.66
C ASP A 28 3.66 -15.48 -6.86
N GLU A 29 3.39 -15.88 -8.11
CA GLU A 29 2.11 -16.45 -8.63
C GLU A 29 1.66 -17.78 -8.00
N THR A 30 2.38 -18.31 -7.04
CA THR A 30 1.91 -19.42 -6.22
C THR A 30 1.09 -18.88 -5.07
N GLU A 31 -0.21 -19.17 -5.06
CA GLU A 31 -1.16 -19.07 -3.93
C GLU A 31 -0.68 -19.90 -2.72
N SER A 32 0.51 -19.61 -2.21
CA SER A 32 0.99 -20.18 -0.98
C SER A 32 0.42 -19.33 0.13
N GLU A 33 -0.47 -19.92 0.92
CA GLU A 33 -0.97 -19.50 2.24
C GLU A 33 0.15 -19.07 3.24
N GLN A 34 1.40 -18.98 2.80
CA GLN A 34 2.60 -18.60 3.55
C GLN A 34 2.87 -17.09 3.57
N ALA A 35 2.22 -16.30 2.70
CA ALA A 35 2.39 -14.85 2.69
C ALA A 35 1.73 -14.14 3.88
N GLU A 36 0.84 -14.83 4.61
CA GLU A 36 0.25 -14.29 5.84
C GLU A 36 1.24 -14.19 7.02
N THR A 37 2.42 -14.84 6.92
CA THR A 37 3.36 -15.00 8.05
C THR A 37 4.73 -14.32 7.91
N LEU A 38 5.01 -13.59 6.83
CA LEU A 38 6.40 -13.24 6.45
C LEU A 38 6.76 -11.75 6.43
N PHE A 39 6.21 -10.92 7.31
CA PHE A 39 6.50 -9.48 7.23
C PHE A 39 6.72 -8.81 8.58
N ASP A 40 7.68 -9.31 9.34
CA ASP A 40 8.51 -8.42 10.17
C ASP A 40 9.52 -7.67 9.26
N GLU A 41 10.10 -6.54 9.69
CA GLU A 41 11.08 -5.77 8.88
C GLU A 41 12.26 -6.66 8.43
N SER A 42 12.58 -7.65 9.26
CA SER A 42 13.59 -8.70 9.02
C SER A 42 13.28 -9.58 7.81
N ASP A 43 12.00 -9.90 7.60
CA ASP A 43 11.55 -10.86 6.59
C ASP A 43 11.43 -10.22 5.21
N VAL A 44 11.13 -8.93 5.15
CA VAL A 44 11.08 -8.17 3.88
C VAL A 44 12.47 -8.08 3.25
N GLN A 45 13.50 -7.81 4.06
CA GLN A 45 14.89 -7.78 3.60
C GLN A 45 15.33 -9.18 3.14
N TRP A 46 14.98 -10.21 3.91
CA TRP A 46 15.25 -11.60 3.53
C TRP A 46 14.55 -11.99 2.22
N ALA A 47 13.28 -11.62 2.02
CA ALA A 47 12.54 -11.91 0.78
C ALA A 47 13.21 -11.27 -0.45
N ARG A 48 13.71 -10.04 -0.33
CA ARG A 48 14.44 -9.37 -1.43
C ARG A 48 15.76 -10.07 -1.76
N GLU A 49 16.51 -10.48 -0.74
CA GLU A 49 17.86 -11.06 -0.91
C GLU A 49 17.84 -12.56 -1.26
N ALA A 50 16.95 -13.33 -0.62
CA ALA A 50 16.86 -14.77 -0.75
C ALA A 50 15.97 -15.22 -1.91
N LEU A 51 14.90 -14.49 -2.21
CA LEU A 51 13.91 -14.85 -3.24
C LEU A 51 14.02 -14.00 -4.51
N GLY A 52 14.87 -12.96 -4.52
CA GLY A 52 15.00 -12.06 -5.67
C GLY A 52 13.70 -11.29 -5.98
N VAL A 53 12.84 -11.13 -4.97
CA VAL A 53 11.54 -10.47 -5.13
C VAL A 53 11.79 -8.97 -5.26
N HIS A 54 11.47 -8.43 -6.43
CA HIS A 54 11.63 -7.02 -6.74
C HIS A 54 10.32 -6.23 -6.60
N GLU A 55 9.17 -6.91 -6.57
CA GLU A 55 7.84 -6.31 -6.56
C GLU A 55 6.93 -7.00 -5.54
N PHE A 56 6.40 -6.21 -4.61
CA PHE A 56 5.48 -6.66 -3.57
C PHE A 56 4.05 -6.29 -3.97
N SER A 57 3.34 -7.22 -4.60
CA SER A 57 1.96 -7.01 -5.05
C SER A 57 1.00 -6.98 -3.86
N ILE A 58 0.08 -6.01 -3.79
CA ILE A 58 -0.88 -5.90 -2.69
C ILE A 58 -1.91 -7.02 -2.80
N HIS A 59 -2.16 -7.71 -1.70
CA HIS A 59 -3.20 -8.73 -1.62
C HIS A 59 -4.60 -8.10 -1.75
N PRO A 60 -5.57 -8.75 -2.44
CA PRO A 60 -6.92 -8.21 -2.61
C PRO A 60 -7.60 -7.82 -1.30
N ASP A 61 -7.41 -8.61 -0.23
CA ASP A 61 -7.91 -8.29 1.12
C ASP A 61 -7.40 -6.96 1.67
N SER A 62 -6.26 -6.45 1.22
CA SER A 62 -5.68 -5.19 1.68
C SER A 62 -6.01 -4.00 0.77
N LEU A 63 -6.72 -4.21 -0.34
CA LEU A 63 -7.08 -3.11 -1.25
C LEU A 63 -7.99 -2.07 -0.59
N HIS A 64 -8.85 -2.48 0.35
CA HIS A 64 -9.70 -1.57 1.12
C HIS A 64 -8.89 -0.56 1.97
N LEU A 65 -7.61 -0.85 2.26
CA LEU A 65 -6.74 0.10 2.97
C LEU A 65 -6.39 1.31 2.10
N LEU A 66 -6.47 1.18 0.77
CA LEU A 66 -6.25 2.29 -0.17
C LEU A 66 -7.48 3.20 -0.31
N ASP A 67 -8.64 2.76 0.18
CA ASP A 67 -9.83 3.60 0.20
C ASP A 67 -9.61 4.76 1.17
N ILE A 68 -9.96 5.97 0.71
CA ILE A 68 -9.84 7.19 1.51
C ILE A 68 -10.87 7.16 2.64
N GLN A 69 -10.38 7.36 3.85
CA GLN A 69 -11.15 7.37 5.09
C GLN A 69 -11.20 8.78 5.67
N GLU A 70 -12.18 9.03 6.54
CA GLU A 70 -12.28 10.29 7.27
C GLU A 70 -11.04 10.48 8.16
N GLY A 71 -10.43 11.67 8.09
CA GLY A 71 -9.18 11.97 8.82
C GLY A 71 -7.90 11.67 8.05
N ASP A 72 -8.00 11.10 6.84
CA ASP A 72 -6.83 10.93 5.97
C ASP A 72 -6.35 12.27 5.40
N PHE A 73 -5.05 12.50 5.37
CA PHE A 73 -4.51 13.57 4.53
C PHE A 73 -4.28 13.03 3.13
N VAL A 74 -4.91 13.67 2.15
CA VAL A 74 -4.84 13.29 0.74
C VAL A 74 -4.23 14.40 -0.09
N VAL A 75 -3.47 14.01 -1.11
CA VAL A 75 -2.94 14.90 -2.13
C VAL A 75 -3.67 14.62 -3.45
N GLY A 76 -4.22 15.67 -4.07
CA GLY A 76 -4.86 15.58 -5.37
C GLY A 76 -3.87 15.90 -6.50
N PRO A 77 -4.18 15.54 -7.77
CA PRO A 77 -3.29 15.78 -8.91
C PRO A 77 -2.98 17.27 -9.14
N ASN A 78 -3.89 18.17 -8.73
CA ASN A 78 -3.76 19.62 -8.88
C ASN A 78 -3.44 20.33 -7.57
N ASN A 79 -3.32 19.61 -6.46
CA ASN A 79 -3.22 20.20 -5.13
C ASN A 79 -1.88 19.83 -4.50
N LYS A 80 -0.95 20.78 -4.44
CA LYS A 80 0.40 20.54 -3.88
C LYS A 80 0.44 20.60 -2.34
N GLY A 81 -0.63 21.08 -1.70
CA GLY A 81 -0.63 21.38 -0.27
C GLY A 81 -1.02 20.23 0.66
N GLY A 82 -1.55 19.12 0.14
CA GLY A 82 -2.27 18.13 0.95
C GLY A 82 -3.54 18.74 1.55
N LEU A 83 -4.63 17.97 1.62
CA LEU A 83 -5.84 18.37 2.32
C LEU A 83 -6.23 17.23 3.25
N GLU A 84 -6.60 17.57 4.48
CA GLU A 84 -7.30 16.64 5.34
C GLU A 84 -8.66 16.32 4.71
N TYR A 85 -8.94 15.04 4.54
CA TYR A 85 -10.19 14.54 4.01
C TYR A 85 -11.22 14.52 5.14
N VAL A 86 -12.28 15.29 4.93
CA VAL A 86 -13.42 15.39 5.85
C VAL A 86 -14.61 14.67 5.24
N ALA A 87 -15.37 13.94 6.06
CA ALA A 87 -16.58 13.26 5.62
C ALA A 87 -17.53 14.22 4.88
N GLY A 88 -17.93 13.83 3.66
CA GLY A 88 -18.77 14.64 2.77
C GLY A 88 -18.02 15.28 1.59
N MET A 89 -16.68 15.28 1.59
CA MET A 89 -15.92 15.55 0.37
C MET A 89 -16.06 14.36 -0.59
N LYS A 90 -16.25 14.59 -1.89
CA LYS A 90 -16.09 13.53 -2.89
C LYS A 90 -14.61 13.41 -3.22
N PRO A 91 -13.92 12.34 -2.81
CA PRO A 91 -12.53 12.17 -3.18
C PRO A 91 -12.46 12.01 -4.69
N SER A 92 -11.53 12.71 -5.33
CA SER A 92 -11.26 12.41 -6.73
C SER A 92 -10.62 11.03 -6.81
N ALA A 93 -10.93 10.24 -7.83
CA ALA A 93 -10.29 8.94 -8.06
C ALA A 93 -8.75 9.02 -8.25
N ARG A 94 -8.19 10.24 -8.31
CA ARG A 94 -6.76 10.51 -8.42
C ARG A 94 -6.14 11.04 -7.13
N CYS A 95 -6.91 11.13 -6.04
CA CYS A 95 -6.37 11.46 -4.74
C CYS A 95 -5.52 10.30 -4.22
N ARG A 96 -4.39 10.63 -3.60
CA ARG A 96 -3.52 9.65 -2.92
C ARG A 96 -3.42 10.02 -1.45
N ILE A 97 -3.50 9.03 -0.57
CA ILE A 97 -3.30 9.23 0.85
C ILE A 97 -1.80 9.46 1.09
N ILE A 98 -1.46 10.48 1.87
CA ILE A 98 -0.10 10.79 2.33
C ILE A 98 0.06 10.61 3.83
N GLN A 99 -1.05 10.65 4.58
CA GLN A 99 -1.07 10.42 6.03
C GLN A 99 -2.41 9.82 6.45
N ARG A 100 -2.39 8.89 7.40
CA ARG A 100 -3.56 8.33 8.08
C ARG A 100 -3.27 8.21 9.57
N ASP A 101 -4.18 8.69 10.42
CA ASP A 101 -4.03 8.68 11.89
C ASP A 101 -2.69 9.26 12.38
N GLY A 102 -2.23 10.35 11.74
CA GLY A 102 -0.96 10.98 12.08
C GLY A 102 0.28 10.24 11.55
N LYS A 103 0.15 9.07 10.92
CA LYS A 103 1.27 8.28 10.39
C LYS A 103 1.43 8.48 8.88
N PRO A 104 2.67 8.56 8.35
CA PRO A 104 2.93 8.52 6.92
C PRO A 104 2.25 7.32 6.24
N PHE A 105 1.60 7.57 5.11
CA PHE A 105 1.01 6.54 4.26
C PHE A 105 1.76 6.50 2.94
N HIS A 106 2.42 5.38 2.65
CA HIS A 106 3.14 5.20 1.39
C HIS A 106 2.17 4.68 0.34
N TRP A 107 1.82 5.50 -0.65
CA TRP A 107 0.90 5.10 -1.71
C TRP A 107 1.59 4.14 -2.71
N PRO A 108 0.97 3.00 -3.08
CA PRO A 108 1.58 2.03 -3.98
C PRO A 108 1.58 2.47 -5.44
N LYS A 109 2.39 1.80 -6.27
CA LYS A 109 2.35 1.95 -7.72
C LYS A 109 1.22 1.12 -8.30
N LEU A 110 0.70 1.56 -9.45
CA LEU A 110 -0.26 0.81 -10.25
C LEU A 110 0.53 0.08 -11.35
N GLU A 111 0.28 -1.21 -11.51
CA GLU A 111 0.79 -2.01 -12.63
C GLU A 111 0.06 -1.58 -13.92
N ASP A 112 0.83 -1.26 -14.97
CA ASP A 112 0.32 -0.81 -16.28
C ASP A 112 -0.20 -1.97 -17.15
#